data_AF-A0A2M8P2Q2-F1
#
_entry.id   AF-A0A2M8P2Q2-F1
#
_cell.length_a   1.000
_cell.length_b   1.000
_cell.length_c   1.000
_cell.angle_alpha   90.00
_cell.angle_beta   90.00
_cell.angle_gamma   90.00
#
_symmetry.space_group_name_H-M   'P 1'
#
loop_
_entity.id
_entity.type
_entity.pdbx_description
1 polymer ?
#
loop_
_entity_poly.entity_id
_entity_poly.type
_entity_poly.pdbx_seq_one_letter_code
_entity_poly.pdbx_strand_id
1 'polypeptide(L)'
;MAHHTEYNHLIALICAAEDAPLFSPEAWQAYLGAETETMRTFCAQLRREWQPVYIPSALCQTVMGQAQAHLAGIGLPWRNLWAHMLRVTGNTLMLAESAEITAEEAFLLGILHDVGKLDEVQYGAAHEQVGALIAEQWLSRYESELSAQIIERLIAAIAKRGAQADPFVKVLHDADKLDKIGATGILRRLSSYLGKQNPAVALRIVMDDVARFPQLHYPDSMKLAKLKRDFTAVFLARAMAPVR
;
A
#
# COMPACT_ATOMS: atom_id res chain seq x y z
N MET A 1 2.22 29.78 15.27
CA MET A 1 3.40 29.04 15.77
C MET A 1 3.03 27.66 16.31
N ALA A 2 2.09 27.51 17.25
CA ALA A 2 1.72 26.20 17.84
C ALA A 2 1.38 25.09 16.83
N HIS A 3 0.51 25.35 15.85
CA HIS A 3 0.14 24.34 14.84
C HIS A 3 1.33 23.85 13.99
N HIS A 4 2.25 24.74 13.61
CA HIS A 4 3.40 24.33 12.81
C HIS A 4 4.32 23.39 13.61
N THR A 5 4.47 23.65 14.91
CA THR A 5 5.19 22.75 15.83
C THR A 5 4.54 21.37 15.94
N GLU A 6 3.21 21.29 15.96
CA GLU A 6 2.49 19.99 16.00
C GLU A 6 2.74 19.15 14.73
N TYR A 7 2.68 19.77 13.54
CA TYR A 7 2.95 19.05 12.29
C TYR A 7 4.41 18.58 12.22
N ASN A 8 5.37 19.40 12.63
CA ASN A 8 6.78 19.00 12.67
C ASN A 8 7.00 17.83 13.64
N HIS A 9 6.34 17.85 14.80
CA HIS A 9 6.41 16.75 15.76
C HIS A 9 5.82 15.46 15.19
N LEU A 10 4.63 15.52 14.58
CA LEU A 10 4.01 14.37 13.91
C LEU A 10 4.91 13.81 12.80
N ILE A 11 5.48 14.66 11.96
CA ILE A 11 6.39 14.26 10.88
C ILE A 11 7.62 13.54 11.46
N ALA A 12 8.21 14.09 12.53
CA ALA A 12 9.35 13.47 13.19
C ALA A 12 9.02 12.08 13.73
N LEU A 13 7.85 11.90 14.35
CA LEU A 13 7.38 10.58 14.81
C LEU A 13 7.23 9.61 13.64
N ILE A 14 6.56 10.00 12.54
CA ILE A 14 6.39 9.13 11.38
C ILE A 14 7.74 8.74 10.78
N CYS A 15 8.70 9.67 10.70
CA CYS A 15 10.05 9.40 10.20
C CYS A 15 10.83 8.44 11.11
N ALA A 16 10.58 8.49 12.42
CA ALA A 16 11.20 7.59 13.39
C ALA A 16 10.64 6.16 13.35
N ALA A 17 9.50 5.94 12.68
CA ALA A 17 8.87 4.63 12.52
C ALA A 17 9.49 3.77 11.39
N GLU A 18 10.66 4.13 10.88
CA GLU A 18 11.38 3.31 9.90
C GLU A 18 11.55 1.87 10.40
N ASP A 19 11.04 0.90 9.62
CA ASP A 19 11.04 -0.53 9.94
C ASP A 19 10.30 -0.91 11.24
N ALA A 20 9.39 -0.06 11.73
CA ALA A 20 8.46 -0.45 12.80
C ALA A 20 7.37 -1.39 12.25
N PRO A 21 6.89 -2.40 13.02
CA PRO A 21 5.84 -3.33 12.59
C PRO A 21 4.43 -2.70 12.67
N LEU A 22 4.23 -1.56 11.99
CA LEU A 22 2.99 -0.78 12.05
C LEU A 22 2.07 -1.14 10.87
N PHE A 23 1.36 -2.26 11.04
CA PHE A 23 0.58 -2.91 9.98
C PHE A 23 -0.93 -2.62 10.02
N SER A 24 -1.39 -1.79 10.94
CA SER A 24 -2.80 -1.37 11.03
C SER A 24 -2.94 0.09 11.49
N PRO A 25 -4.10 0.72 11.26
CA PRO A 25 -4.39 2.04 11.81
C PRO A 25 -4.28 2.11 13.34
N GLU A 26 -4.64 1.04 14.05
CA GLU A 26 -4.57 0.95 15.51
C GLU A 26 -3.11 0.92 15.98
N ALA A 27 -2.24 0.18 15.29
CA ALA A 27 -0.82 0.17 15.57
C ALA A 27 -0.21 1.56 15.36
N TRP A 28 -0.58 2.24 14.27
CA TRP A 28 -0.16 3.62 14.01
C TRP A 28 -0.69 4.60 15.05
N GLN A 29 -1.95 4.49 15.48
CA GLN A 29 -2.48 5.33 16.55
C GLN A 29 -1.73 5.11 17.86
N ALA A 30 -1.49 3.85 18.25
CA ALA A 30 -0.77 3.52 19.47
C ALA A 30 0.66 4.10 19.45
N TYR A 31 1.28 4.13 18.26
CA TYR A 31 2.62 4.68 18.07
C TYR A 31 2.66 6.22 18.03
N LEU A 32 1.75 6.86 17.30
CA LEU A 32 1.73 8.30 17.11
C LEU A 32 1.11 9.07 18.28
N GLY A 33 0.33 8.40 19.12
CA GLY A 33 -0.40 9.03 20.20
C GLY A 33 -1.64 9.81 19.73
N ALA A 34 -2.16 10.63 20.64
CA ALA A 34 -3.38 11.41 20.45
C ALA A 34 -3.34 12.75 21.21
N GLU A 35 -2.15 13.22 21.57
CA GLU A 35 -1.93 14.39 22.42
C GLU A 35 -2.40 15.67 21.73
N THR A 36 -2.09 15.80 20.44
CA THR A 36 -2.41 16.99 19.65
C THR A 36 -3.61 16.78 18.73
N GLU A 37 -4.26 17.87 18.35
CA GLU A 37 -5.36 17.82 17.38
C GLU A 37 -4.88 17.32 16.00
N THR A 38 -3.66 17.70 15.64
CA THR A 38 -2.99 17.24 14.42
C THR A 38 -2.83 15.71 14.40
N MET A 39 -2.37 15.10 15.50
CA MET A 39 -2.24 13.63 15.62
C MET A 39 -3.60 12.93 15.59
N ARG A 40 -4.60 13.45 16.32
CA ARG A 40 -5.96 12.89 16.32
C ARG A 40 -6.57 12.92 14.92
N THR A 41 -6.45 14.05 14.23
CA THR A 41 -6.96 14.23 12.86
C THR A 41 -6.25 13.29 11.88
N PHE A 42 -4.93 13.14 12.00
CA PHE A 42 -4.16 12.23 11.15
C PHE A 42 -4.57 10.77 11.36
N CYS A 43 -4.65 10.30 12.61
CA CYS A 43 -5.08 8.94 12.91
C CYS A 43 -6.54 8.68 12.52
N ALA A 44 -7.43 9.67 12.69
CA ALA A 44 -8.82 9.57 12.26
C ALA A 44 -8.93 9.42 10.74
N GLN A 45 -8.18 10.22 9.97
CA GLN A 45 -8.11 10.05 8.53
C GLN A 45 -7.55 8.68 8.17
N LEU A 46 -6.46 8.25 8.81
CA LEU A 46 -5.83 6.96 8.54
C LEU A 46 -6.83 5.80 8.69
N ARG A 47 -7.62 5.77 9.78
CA ARG A 47 -8.70 4.77 9.94
C ARG A 47 -9.76 4.86 8.87
N ARG A 48 -10.11 6.07 8.41
CA ARG A 48 -11.16 6.27 7.41
C ARG A 48 -10.77 5.76 6.03
N GLU A 49 -9.48 5.78 5.70
CA GLU A 49 -8.99 5.47 4.36
C GLU A 49 -8.25 4.13 4.24
N TRP A 50 -7.98 3.47 5.37
CA TRP A 50 -7.34 2.15 5.42
C TRP A 50 -8.40 1.05 5.37
N GLN A 51 -8.44 0.31 4.27
CA GLN A 51 -9.41 -0.77 4.11
C GLN A 51 -8.99 -2.00 4.93
N PRO A 52 -9.94 -2.66 5.63
CA PRO A 52 -9.62 -3.84 6.42
C PRO A 52 -9.18 -4.99 5.52
N VAL A 53 -8.21 -5.77 5.98
CA VAL A 53 -7.81 -7.03 5.35
C VAL A 53 -8.46 -8.17 6.12
N TYR A 54 -9.34 -8.92 5.46
CA TYR A 54 -9.81 -10.22 5.94
C TYR A 54 -9.27 -11.31 5.02
N ILE A 55 -9.08 -12.52 5.55
CA ILE A 55 -8.48 -13.63 4.83
C ILE A 55 -9.62 -14.53 4.32
N PRO A 56 -9.91 -14.58 3.01
CA PRO A 56 -11.11 -15.23 2.48
C PRO A 56 -11.09 -16.77 2.58
N SER A 57 -9.91 -17.38 2.63
CA SER A 57 -9.76 -18.83 2.55
C SER A 57 -8.47 -19.33 3.21
N ALA A 58 -8.39 -20.66 3.40
CA ALA A 58 -7.17 -21.33 3.87
C ALA A 58 -6.00 -21.19 2.88
N LEU A 59 -6.29 -21.14 1.57
CA LEU A 59 -5.31 -20.85 0.54
C LEU A 59 -4.71 -19.46 0.73
N CYS A 60 -5.57 -18.43 0.86
CA CYS A 60 -5.14 -17.05 1.13
C CYS A 60 -4.29 -16.95 2.41
N GLN A 61 -4.68 -17.65 3.48
CA GLN A 61 -3.92 -17.71 4.73
C GLN A 61 -2.51 -18.28 4.51
N THR A 62 -2.42 -19.35 3.73
CA THR A 62 -1.15 -20.03 3.43
C THR A 62 -0.25 -19.16 2.57
N VAL A 63 -0.79 -18.59 1.49
CA VAL A 63 -0.05 -17.71 0.58
C VAL A 63 0.42 -16.44 1.29
N MET A 64 -0.41 -15.84 2.15
CA MET A 64 -0.01 -14.69 2.96
C MET A 64 1.17 -15.03 3.87
N GLY A 65 1.14 -16.20 4.51
CA GLY A 65 2.26 -16.68 5.34
C GLY A 65 3.55 -16.90 4.53
N GLN A 66 3.43 -17.47 3.33
CA GLN A 66 4.56 -17.65 2.40
C GLN A 66 5.15 -16.31 1.96
N ALA A 67 4.31 -15.35 1.56
CA ALA A 67 4.75 -14.02 1.14
C ALA A 67 5.49 -13.29 2.27
N GLN A 68 4.95 -13.32 3.49
CA GLN A 68 5.60 -12.71 4.64
C GLN A 68 6.94 -13.37 4.98
N ALA A 69 6.99 -14.71 4.96
CA ALA A 69 8.21 -15.47 5.24
C ALA A 69 9.29 -15.22 4.16
N HIS A 70 8.90 -15.15 2.89
CA HIS A 70 9.80 -14.83 1.78
C HIS A 70 10.46 -13.46 1.98
N LEU A 71 9.65 -12.42 2.21
CA LEU A 71 10.17 -11.06 2.44
C LEU A 71 11.08 -10.97 3.67
N ALA A 72 10.70 -11.63 4.76
CA ALA A 72 11.51 -11.67 5.98
C ALA A 72 12.84 -12.44 5.80
N GLY A 73 12.88 -13.41 4.88
CA GLY A 73 14.05 -14.25 4.60
C GLY A 73 15.15 -13.58 3.77
N ILE A 74 14.84 -12.48 3.05
CA ILE A 74 15.79 -11.81 2.15
C ILE A 74 16.89 -11.02 2.90
N GLY A 75 16.66 -10.67 4.17
CA GLY A 75 17.63 -9.93 4.99
C GLY A 75 17.72 -8.43 4.66
N LEU A 76 16.73 -7.89 3.94
CA LEU A 76 16.55 -6.46 3.68
C LEU A 76 15.37 -5.90 4.50
N PRO A 77 15.30 -4.57 4.73
CA PRO A 77 14.13 -3.95 5.37
C PRO A 77 12.84 -4.23 4.58
N TRP A 78 11.91 -4.94 5.19
CA TRP A 78 10.73 -5.48 4.50
C TRP A 78 9.41 -4.99 5.08
N ARG A 79 9.39 -4.44 6.31
CA ARG A 79 8.13 -4.15 7.00
C ARG A 79 7.34 -3.03 6.35
N ASN A 80 8.02 -2.01 5.82
CA ASN A 80 7.35 -0.95 5.05
C ASN A 80 6.73 -1.48 3.76
N LEU A 81 7.40 -2.42 3.09
CA LEU A 81 6.88 -3.09 1.90
C LEU A 81 5.67 -3.97 2.26
N TRP A 82 5.78 -4.74 3.33
CA TRP A 82 4.66 -5.54 3.83
C TRP A 82 3.45 -4.69 4.21
N ALA A 83 3.67 -3.58 4.93
CA ALA A 83 2.61 -2.64 5.26
C ALA A 83 1.94 -2.06 4.00
N HIS A 84 2.72 -1.80 2.94
CA HIS A 84 2.19 -1.41 1.62
C HIS A 84 1.35 -2.51 1.00
N MET A 85 1.86 -3.74 0.93
CA MET A 85 1.14 -4.89 0.39
C MET A 85 -0.19 -5.11 1.11
N LEU A 86 -0.23 -5.04 2.45
CA LEU A 86 -1.47 -5.13 3.22
C LEU A 86 -2.48 -4.02 2.88
N ARG A 87 -2.03 -2.77 2.70
CA ARG A 87 -2.92 -1.66 2.31
C ARG A 87 -3.46 -1.86 0.90
N VAL A 88 -2.63 -2.35 -0.03
CA VAL A 88 -3.07 -2.68 -1.39
C VAL A 88 -4.06 -3.85 -1.35
N THR A 89 -3.81 -4.91 -0.58
CA THR A 89 -4.75 -6.02 -0.37
C THR A 89 -6.10 -5.56 0.18
N GLY A 90 -6.11 -4.65 1.15
CA GLY A 90 -7.37 -4.09 1.64
C GLY A 90 -8.12 -3.34 0.54
N ASN A 91 -7.40 -2.55 -0.27
CA ASN A 91 -8.00 -1.84 -1.40
C ASN A 91 -8.49 -2.77 -2.51
N THR A 92 -7.78 -3.87 -2.83
CA THR A 92 -8.24 -4.84 -3.83
C THR A 92 -9.50 -5.56 -3.34
N LEU A 93 -9.56 -5.96 -2.07
CA LEU A 93 -10.76 -6.55 -1.47
C LEU A 93 -11.96 -5.60 -1.53
N MET A 94 -11.77 -4.32 -1.20
CA MET A 94 -12.82 -3.30 -1.31
C MET A 94 -13.36 -3.18 -2.75
N LEU A 95 -12.50 -3.38 -3.76
CA LEU A 95 -12.85 -3.23 -5.18
C LEU A 95 -13.38 -4.52 -5.83
N ALA A 96 -13.34 -5.66 -5.12
CA ALA A 96 -13.63 -6.97 -5.70
C ALA A 96 -15.02 -7.04 -6.34
N GLU A 97 -16.05 -6.55 -5.63
CA GLU A 97 -17.44 -6.54 -6.11
C GLU A 97 -17.61 -5.68 -7.37
N SER A 98 -17.12 -4.43 -7.32
CA SER A 98 -17.15 -3.49 -8.45
C SER A 98 -16.40 -4.01 -9.68
N ALA A 99 -15.47 -4.94 -9.50
CA ALA A 99 -14.66 -5.54 -10.56
C ALA A 99 -15.13 -6.92 -11.00
N GLU A 100 -16.18 -7.45 -10.39
CA GLU A 100 -16.71 -8.80 -10.67
C GLU A 100 -15.64 -9.90 -10.52
N ILE A 101 -14.76 -9.77 -9.52
CA ILE A 101 -13.78 -10.78 -9.14
C ILE A 101 -14.07 -11.29 -7.73
N THR A 102 -13.62 -12.50 -7.42
CA THR A 102 -13.84 -13.08 -6.08
C THR A 102 -12.96 -12.40 -5.04
N ALA A 103 -13.37 -12.46 -3.76
CA ALA A 103 -12.54 -11.95 -2.66
C ALA A 103 -11.20 -12.69 -2.58
N GLU A 104 -11.17 -14.00 -2.90
CA GLU A 104 -9.94 -14.80 -2.95
C GLU A 104 -8.99 -14.30 -4.05
N GLU A 105 -9.49 -14.06 -5.27
CA GLU A 105 -8.71 -13.48 -6.38
C GLU A 105 -8.16 -12.09 -6.02
N ALA A 106 -9.01 -11.22 -5.46
CA ALA A 106 -8.62 -9.88 -5.04
C ALA A 106 -7.55 -9.91 -3.94
N PHE A 107 -7.68 -10.83 -2.97
CA PHE A 107 -6.71 -11.01 -1.91
C PHE A 107 -5.35 -11.43 -2.47
N LEU A 108 -5.35 -12.46 -3.33
CA LEU A 108 -4.13 -13.01 -3.94
C LEU A 108 -3.43 -11.97 -4.82
N LEU A 109 -4.18 -11.19 -5.61
CA LEU A 109 -3.63 -10.05 -6.36
C LEU A 109 -2.87 -9.08 -5.44
N GLY A 110 -3.54 -8.59 -4.40
CA GLY A 110 -2.97 -7.57 -3.52
C GLY A 110 -1.76 -8.08 -2.73
N ILE A 111 -1.85 -9.30 -2.18
CA ILE A 111 -0.80 -9.83 -1.30
C ILE A 111 0.44 -10.32 -2.06
N LEU A 112 0.34 -10.56 -3.37
CA LEU A 112 1.46 -11.04 -4.20
C LEU A 112 2.07 -9.99 -5.12
N HIS A 113 1.40 -8.84 -5.35
CA HIS A 113 1.82 -7.91 -6.43
C HIS A 113 3.26 -7.42 -6.35
N ASP A 114 3.80 -7.29 -5.14
CA ASP A 114 5.14 -6.77 -4.85
C ASP A 114 6.01 -7.81 -4.13
N VAL A 115 5.65 -9.10 -4.18
CA VAL A 115 6.38 -10.17 -3.49
C VAL A 115 7.83 -10.30 -3.95
N GLY A 116 8.11 -10.00 -5.22
CA GLY A 116 9.45 -9.99 -5.81
C GLY A 116 10.23 -8.69 -5.63
N LYS A 117 9.72 -7.73 -4.83
CA LYS A 117 10.30 -6.38 -4.78
C LYS A 117 11.68 -6.33 -4.12
N LEU A 118 11.92 -7.15 -3.11
CA LEU A 118 13.21 -7.21 -2.44
C LEU A 118 14.22 -8.05 -3.23
N ASP A 119 13.75 -9.03 -4.01
CA ASP A 119 14.57 -9.80 -4.94
C ASP A 119 15.16 -8.91 -6.04
N GLU A 120 14.42 -7.90 -6.52
CA GLU A 120 14.94 -6.88 -7.45
C GLU A 120 16.13 -6.11 -6.85
N VAL A 121 16.03 -5.75 -5.58
CA VAL A 121 17.10 -5.02 -4.88
C VAL A 121 18.34 -5.91 -4.71
N GLN A 122 18.14 -7.20 -4.44
CA GLN A 122 19.24 -8.12 -4.18
C GLN A 122 19.91 -8.65 -5.45
N TYR A 123 19.14 -8.92 -6.51
CA TYR A 123 19.59 -9.65 -7.69
C TYR A 123 19.51 -8.84 -8.99
N GLY A 124 18.93 -7.63 -8.98
CA GLY A 124 18.84 -6.75 -10.14
C GLY A 124 17.83 -7.17 -11.22
N ALA A 125 17.00 -8.18 -10.94
CA ALA A 125 15.95 -8.63 -11.84
C ALA A 125 14.66 -7.79 -11.67
N ALA A 126 13.90 -7.57 -12.74
CA ALA A 126 12.67 -6.78 -12.67
C ALA A 126 11.65 -7.41 -11.70
N HIS A 127 11.29 -6.70 -10.63
CA HIS A 127 10.44 -7.24 -9.54
C HIS A 127 9.10 -7.80 -10.04
N GLU A 128 8.50 -7.20 -11.06
CA GLU A 128 7.23 -7.64 -11.66
C GLU A 128 7.36 -9.07 -12.24
N GLN A 129 8.50 -9.37 -12.86
CA GLN A 129 8.76 -10.69 -13.44
C GLN A 129 9.11 -11.70 -12.36
N VAL A 130 9.93 -11.31 -11.38
CA VAL A 130 10.28 -12.17 -10.25
C VAL A 130 9.04 -12.50 -9.41
N GLY A 131 8.22 -11.50 -9.10
CA GLY A 131 6.98 -11.67 -8.35
C GLY A 131 5.99 -12.58 -9.08
N ALA A 132 5.88 -12.45 -10.40
CA ALA A 132 5.05 -13.34 -11.22
C ALA A 132 5.53 -14.79 -11.20
N LEU A 133 6.85 -15.04 -11.27
CA LEU A 133 7.43 -16.38 -11.16
C LEU A 133 7.21 -17.00 -9.78
N ILE A 134 7.38 -16.20 -8.72
CA ILE A 134 7.10 -16.63 -7.34
C ILE A 134 5.61 -17.01 -7.20
N ALA A 135 4.71 -16.14 -7.69
CA ALA A 135 3.28 -16.40 -7.65
C ALA A 135 2.91 -17.68 -8.43
N GLU A 136 3.46 -17.87 -9.63
CA GLU A 136 3.26 -19.09 -10.43
C GLU A 136 3.70 -20.34 -9.66
N GLN A 137 4.91 -20.32 -9.08
CA GLN A 137 5.47 -21.44 -8.33
C GLN A 137 4.62 -21.82 -7.10
N TRP A 138 4.00 -20.83 -6.45
CA TRP A 138 3.18 -21.07 -5.27
C TRP A 138 1.76 -21.52 -5.65
N LEU A 139 1.11 -20.81 -6.58
CA LEU A 139 -0.29 -21.03 -6.93
C LEU A 139 -0.53 -22.29 -7.75
N SER A 140 0.43 -22.73 -8.58
CA SER A 140 0.36 -24.00 -9.34
C SER A 140 0.27 -25.24 -8.44
N ARG A 141 0.55 -25.12 -7.15
CA ARG A 141 0.38 -26.23 -6.17
C ARG A 141 -1.07 -26.42 -5.73
N TYR A 142 -1.96 -25.51 -6.13
CA TYR A 142 -3.35 -25.42 -5.70
C TYR A 142 -4.31 -25.45 -6.89
N GLU A 143 -3.97 -26.20 -7.94
CA GLU A 143 -4.82 -26.35 -9.15
C GLU A 143 -6.19 -27.00 -8.84
N SER A 144 -6.34 -27.66 -7.68
CA SER A 144 -7.63 -28.15 -7.20
C SER A 144 -8.53 -27.05 -6.63
N GLU A 145 -7.96 -25.93 -6.22
CA GLU A 145 -8.65 -24.80 -5.59
C GLU A 145 -8.79 -23.60 -6.53
N LEU A 146 -7.78 -23.37 -7.38
CA LEU A 146 -7.74 -22.32 -8.39
C LEU A 146 -7.64 -22.89 -9.79
N SER A 147 -8.52 -22.46 -10.69
CA SER A 147 -8.40 -22.84 -12.09
C SER A 147 -7.13 -22.24 -12.73
N ALA A 148 -6.54 -22.97 -13.68
CA ALA A 148 -5.36 -22.51 -14.43
C ALA A 148 -5.57 -21.12 -15.06
N GLN A 149 -6.78 -20.84 -15.57
CA GLN A 149 -7.12 -19.53 -16.14
C GLN A 149 -7.01 -18.39 -15.11
N ILE A 150 -7.41 -18.62 -13.86
CA ILE A 150 -7.27 -17.61 -12.80
C ILE A 150 -5.81 -17.42 -12.43
N ILE A 151 -5.04 -18.50 -12.33
CA ILE A 151 -3.59 -18.43 -12.08
C ILE A 151 -2.89 -17.60 -13.16
N GLU A 152 -3.17 -17.87 -14.44
CA GLU A 152 -2.61 -17.11 -15.57
C GLU A 152 -2.95 -15.62 -15.50
N ARG A 153 -4.19 -15.27 -15.16
CA ARG A 153 -4.63 -13.87 -15.01
C ARG A 153 -3.94 -13.16 -13.84
N LEU A 154 -3.79 -13.85 -12.70
CA LEU A 154 -3.03 -13.33 -11.55
C LEU A 154 -1.59 -13.02 -11.95
N ILE A 155 -0.90 -13.99 -12.56
CA ILE A 155 0.49 -13.86 -13.02
C ILE A 155 0.62 -12.71 -14.02
N ALA A 156 -0.28 -12.63 -15.01
CA ALA A 156 -0.26 -11.57 -16.02
C ALA A 156 -0.47 -10.17 -15.42
N ALA A 157 -1.34 -10.04 -14.43
CA ALA A 157 -1.56 -8.78 -13.73
C ALA A 157 -0.33 -8.36 -12.89
N ILE A 158 0.26 -9.29 -12.13
CA ILE A 158 1.48 -9.06 -11.33
C ILE A 158 2.65 -8.66 -12.23
N ALA A 159 2.81 -9.35 -13.36
CA ALA A 159 3.85 -9.06 -14.35
C ALA A 159 3.62 -7.76 -15.15
N LYS A 160 2.49 -7.07 -14.95
CA LYS A 160 2.02 -5.93 -15.76
C LYS A 160 1.95 -6.23 -17.26
N ARG A 161 1.64 -7.47 -17.62
CA ARG A 161 1.52 -7.98 -18.99
C ARG A 161 0.07 -8.25 -19.41
N GLY A 162 -0.88 -8.15 -18.50
CA GLY A 162 -2.31 -8.32 -18.79
C GLY A 162 -2.87 -7.24 -19.72
N ALA A 163 -3.98 -7.55 -20.38
CA ALA A 163 -4.70 -6.58 -21.20
C ALA A 163 -5.19 -5.41 -20.32
N GLN A 164 -5.08 -4.18 -20.82
CA GLN A 164 -5.54 -2.98 -20.09
C GLN A 164 -7.04 -3.03 -19.74
N ALA A 165 -7.82 -3.82 -20.47
CA ALA A 165 -9.24 -4.02 -20.20
C ALA A 165 -9.52 -5.03 -19.07
N ASP A 166 -8.55 -5.88 -18.70
CA ASP A 166 -8.74 -6.96 -17.72
C ASP A 166 -9.04 -6.39 -16.32
N PRO A 167 -10.13 -6.84 -15.66
CA PRO A 167 -10.45 -6.45 -14.29
C PRO A 167 -9.29 -6.63 -13.30
N PHE A 168 -8.47 -7.67 -13.44
CA PHE A 168 -7.36 -7.95 -12.52
C PHE A 168 -6.30 -6.84 -12.59
N VAL A 169 -6.00 -6.37 -13.80
CA VAL A 169 -5.08 -5.27 -14.06
C VAL A 169 -5.64 -3.96 -13.51
N LYS A 170 -6.93 -3.68 -13.73
CA LYS A 170 -7.58 -2.44 -13.27
C LYS A 170 -7.70 -2.35 -11.75
N VAL A 171 -8.11 -3.44 -11.09
CA VAL A 171 -8.22 -3.52 -9.63
C VAL A 171 -6.87 -3.31 -8.99
N LEU A 172 -5.85 -4.04 -9.45
CA LEU A 172 -4.51 -3.92 -8.91
C LEU A 172 -3.94 -2.52 -9.15
N HIS A 173 -4.16 -1.96 -10.35
CA HIS A 173 -3.78 -0.58 -10.65
C HIS A 173 -4.41 0.40 -9.66
N ASP A 174 -5.72 0.40 -9.52
CA ASP A 174 -6.42 1.34 -8.64
C ASP A 174 -5.98 1.20 -7.18
N ALA A 175 -5.89 -0.04 -6.69
CA ALA A 175 -5.48 -0.36 -5.33
C ALA A 175 -4.06 0.12 -5.00
N ASP A 176 -3.07 -0.08 -5.90
CA ASP A 176 -1.70 0.41 -5.76
C ASP A 176 -1.65 1.95 -5.74
N LYS A 177 -2.38 2.61 -6.67
CA LYS A 177 -2.34 4.07 -6.75
C LYS A 177 -2.96 4.72 -5.52
N LEU A 178 -4.03 4.17 -4.98
CA LEU A 178 -4.66 4.68 -3.76
C LEU A 178 -3.70 4.75 -2.57
N ASP A 179 -2.64 3.93 -2.52
CA ASP A 179 -1.65 3.97 -1.45
C ASP A 179 -0.59 5.07 -1.60
N LYS A 180 -0.62 5.84 -2.69
CA LYS A 180 0.35 6.94 -2.94
C LYS A 180 -0.11 8.28 -2.38
N ILE A 181 -1.37 8.38 -1.95
CA ILE A 181 -2.00 9.61 -1.46
C ILE A 181 -2.74 9.37 -0.14
N GLY A 182 -3.28 10.43 0.45
CA GLY A 182 -3.92 10.39 1.77
C GLY A 182 -2.91 10.30 2.91
N ALA A 183 -3.41 9.97 4.10
CA ALA A 183 -2.58 9.67 5.26
C ALA A 183 -1.64 8.47 4.99
N THR A 184 -2.10 7.43 4.27
CA THR A 184 -1.27 6.26 3.95
C THR A 184 -0.12 6.60 3.00
N GLY A 185 -0.36 7.45 1.99
CA GLY A 185 0.70 7.96 1.12
C GLY A 185 1.76 8.79 1.87
N ILE A 186 1.32 9.62 2.83
CA ILE A 186 2.22 10.38 3.71
C ILE A 186 3.04 9.44 4.58
N LEU A 187 2.40 8.46 5.25
CA LEU A 187 3.10 7.44 6.04
C LEU A 187 4.14 6.71 5.20
N ARG A 188 3.74 6.16 4.05
CA ARG A 188 4.60 5.38 3.16
C ARG A 188 5.87 6.13 2.76
N ARG A 189 5.78 7.44 2.53
CA ARG A 189 6.95 8.27 2.16
C ARG A 189 7.78 8.67 3.37
N LEU A 190 7.15 9.10 4.46
CA LEU A 190 7.86 9.59 5.64
C LEU A 190 8.49 8.46 6.46
N SER A 191 7.85 7.29 6.58
CA SER A 191 8.39 6.12 7.30
C SER A 191 9.44 5.33 6.50
N SER A 192 9.87 5.85 5.36
CA SER A 192 10.95 5.27 4.54
C SER A 192 12.32 5.82 4.93
N TYR A 193 13.38 5.16 4.50
CA TYR A 193 14.76 5.66 4.64
C TYR A 193 14.89 7.11 4.14
N LEU A 194 14.30 7.43 2.97
CA LEU A 194 14.31 8.79 2.43
C LEU A 194 13.57 9.77 3.34
N GLY A 195 12.43 9.36 3.90
CA GLY A 195 11.65 10.20 4.82
C GLY A 195 12.43 10.55 6.08
N LYS A 196 13.13 9.58 6.66
CA LYS A 196 14.03 9.80 7.80
C LYS A 196 15.20 10.73 7.48
N GLN A 197 15.83 10.57 6.32
CA GLN A 197 16.98 11.39 5.93
C GLN A 197 16.56 12.80 5.49
N ASN A 198 15.44 12.92 4.79
CA ASN A 198 14.99 14.18 4.21
C ASN A 198 13.45 14.25 4.13
N PRO A 199 12.77 14.58 5.25
CA PRO A 199 11.32 14.66 5.31
C PRO A 199 10.73 15.63 4.28
N ALA A 200 11.41 16.74 4.01
CA ALA A 200 10.97 17.74 3.04
C ALA A 200 10.95 17.18 1.60
N VAL A 201 11.96 16.40 1.22
CA VAL A 201 11.96 15.70 -0.09
C VAL A 201 10.86 14.64 -0.13
N ALA A 202 10.67 13.87 0.93
CA ALA A 202 9.59 12.89 1.00
C ALA A 202 8.19 13.54 0.83
N LEU A 203 7.92 14.67 1.49
CA LEU A 203 6.68 15.41 1.31
C LEU A 203 6.51 15.99 -0.10
N ARG A 204 7.59 16.43 -0.73
CA ARG A 204 7.56 16.85 -2.14
C ARG A 204 7.23 15.70 -3.09
N ILE A 205 7.69 14.49 -2.79
CA ILE A 205 7.27 13.30 -3.56
C ILE A 205 5.78 13.01 -3.37
N VAL A 206 5.24 13.18 -2.16
CA VAL A 206 3.77 13.07 -1.93
C VAL A 206 3.02 14.11 -2.77
N MET A 207 3.51 15.35 -2.83
CA MET A 207 2.94 16.39 -3.68
C MET A 207 2.98 15.99 -5.17
N ASP A 208 4.10 15.45 -5.64
CA ASP A 208 4.24 14.99 -7.02
C ASP A 208 3.36 13.75 -7.33
N ASP A 209 3.18 12.86 -6.36
CA ASP A 209 2.28 11.70 -6.45
C ASP A 209 0.81 12.16 -6.59
N VAL A 210 0.40 13.25 -5.91
CA VAL A 210 -0.91 13.87 -6.09
C VAL A 210 -1.04 14.54 -7.47
N ALA A 211 -0.02 15.31 -7.88
CA ALA A 211 -0.05 16.07 -9.13
C ALA A 211 -0.10 15.15 -10.37
N ARG A 212 0.55 13.99 -10.31
CA ARG A 212 0.61 12.99 -11.38
C ARG A 212 -0.35 11.82 -11.18
N PHE A 213 -1.31 11.97 -10.26
CA PHE A 213 -2.19 10.87 -9.89
C PHE A 213 -3.07 10.46 -11.08
N PRO A 214 -3.06 9.19 -11.51
CA PRO A 214 -3.71 8.76 -12.74
C PRO A 214 -5.23 8.74 -12.60
N GLN A 215 -5.91 8.57 -13.74
CA GLN A 215 -7.32 8.21 -13.73
C GLN A 215 -7.49 6.81 -13.11
N LEU A 216 -8.56 6.65 -12.33
CA LEU A 216 -8.96 5.38 -11.74
C LEU A 216 -10.12 4.77 -12.54
N HIS A 217 -10.35 3.48 -12.35
CA HIS A 217 -11.29 2.70 -13.15
C HIS A 217 -12.65 2.52 -12.48
N TYR A 218 -12.69 2.44 -11.14
CA TYR A 218 -13.90 2.10 -10.38
C TYR A 218 -14.49 3.29 -9.60
N PRO A 219 -15.82 3.41 -9.45
CA PRO A 219 -16.45 4.47 -8.68
C PRO A 219 -15.97 4.55 -7.22
N ASP A 220 -15.79 3.39 -6.57
CA ASP A 220 -15.34 3.33 -5.18
C ASP A 220 -13.90 3.82 -5.01
N SER A 221 -13.01 3.46 -5.95
CA SER A 221 -11.63 3.93 -5.95
C SER A 221 -11.58 5.45 -6.22
N MET A 222 -12.41 5.97 -7.11
CA MET A 222 -12.53 7.42 -7.35
C MET A 222 -13.00 8.18 -6.10
N LYS A 223 -14.01 7.65 -5.40
CA LYS A 223 -14.53 8.23 -4.15
C LYS A 223 -13.46 8.26 -3.06
N LEU A 224 -12.74 7.15 -2.87
CA LEU A 224 -11.65 7.06 -1.90
C LEU A 224 -10.47 7.97 -2.29
N ALA A 225 -10.13 8.07 -3.57
CA ALA A 225 -9.08 8.96 -4.05
C ALA A 225 -9.41 10.43 -3.77
N LYS A 226 -10.67 10.84 -3.95
CA LYS A 226 -11.11 12.20 -3.59
C LYS A 226 -10.88 12.46 -2.09
N LEU A 227 -11.33 11.54 -1.25
CA LEU A 227 -11.17 11.61 0.20
C LEU A 227 -9.71 11.78 0.63
N LYS A 228 -8.82 10.99 0.01
CA LYS A 228 -7.38 10.99 0.26
C LYS A 228 -6.73 12.29 -0.24
N ARG A 229 -7.06 12.77 -1.44
CA ARG A 229 -6.55 14.02 -2.01
C ARG A 229 -6.93 15.23 -1.17
N ASP A 230 -8.20 15.32 -0.74
CA ASP A 230 -8.68 16.42 0.09
C ASP A 230 -7.87 16.52 1.38
N PHE A 231 -7.59 15.38 2.03
CA PHE A 231 -6.74 15.34 3.21
C PHE A 231 -5.28 15.71 2.92
N THR A 232 -4.68 15.14 1.87
CA THR A 232 -3.28 15.41 1.51
C THR A 232 -3.05 16.89 1.23
N ALA A 233 -3.99 17.56 0.53
CA ALA A 233 -3.89 18.98 0.25
C ALA A 233 -3.84 19.82 1.55
N VAL A 234 -4.73 19.54 2.51
CA VAL A 234 -4.76 20.23 3.80
C VAL A 234 -3.50 19.94 4.61
N PHE A 235 -3.03 18.69 4.62
CA PHE A 235 -1.83 18.29 5.33
C PHE A 235 -0.59 19.01 4.78
N LEU A 236 -0.36 18.96 3.47
CA LEU A 236 0.81 19.58 2.83
C LEU A 236 0.81 21.10 3.01
N ALA A 237 -0.35 21.75 2.87
CA ALA A 237 -0.47 23.19 3.05
C ALA A 237 -0.06 23.65 4.46
N ARG A 238 -0.30 22.83 5.49
CA ARG A 238 0.06 23.14 6.89
C ARG A 238 1.48 22.70 7.23
N ALA A 239 1.88 21.51 6.80
CA ALA A 239 3.20 20.94 7.04
C ALA A 239 4.32 21.74 6.35
N MET A 240 4.06 22.27 5.16
CA MET A 240 5.05 22.99 4.34
C MET A 240 4.88 24.51 4.40
N ALA A 241 3.99 25.03 5.25
CA ALA A 241 3.83 26.47 5.42
C ALA A 241 5.15 27.07 5.95
N PRO A 242 5.61 28.21 5.41
CA PRO A 242 6.78 28.89 5.94
C PRO A 242 6.56 29.27 7.41
N VAL A 243 7.58 29.06 8.23
CA VAL A 243 7.58 29.54 9.62
C VAL A 243 7.52 31.07 9.55
N ARG A 244 6.41 31.64 10.02
CA ARG A 244 6.29 33.08 10.24
C ARG A 244 6.87 33.45 11.59
#